data_AF-A0A2N8NUL1-F1
#
_entry.id   AF-A0A2N8NUL1-F1
#
_cell.length_a   1.000
_cell.length_b   1.000
_cell.length_c   1.000
_cell.angle_alpha   90.00
_cell.angle_beta   90.00
_cell.angle_gamma   90.00
#
_symmetry.space_group_name_H-M   'P 1'
#
loop_
_entity.id
_entity.type
_entity.pdbx_description
1 polymer ?
#
loop_
_entity_poly.entity_id
_entity_poly.type
_entity_poly.pdbx_seq_one_letter_code
_entity_poly.pdbx_strand_id
1 'polypeptide(L)'
;MAQTALRFDPRAGRNIPFTIENVPYRDAYGRETVTFVRTFAFPDRPRRFDATMVFSRERGCVVDYLGTHQHLATDLHFTADDTGALVIRSGEHRFREGPVDARVPALVAGDAVVRESYDEAAERFRIEVRVTNRRFGPLFGYRGSFTAAYTHGVEPRAGLRPVREEARA
;
A
#
# COMPACT_ATOMS: atom_id res chain seq x y z
N MET A 1 -5.05 -20.41 -10.32
CA MET A 1 -5.82 -20.28 -9.06
C MET A 1 -4.88 -19.77 -7.98
N ALA A 2 -5.12 -18.57 -7.44
CA ALA A 2 -4.22 -17.93 -6.48
C ALA A 2 -4.60 -18.35 -5.05
N GLN A 3 -3.63 -18.90 -4.31
CA GLN A 3 -3.79 -19.20 -2.89
C GLN A 3 -3.37 -18.01 -2.06
N THR A 4 -4.35 -17.31 -1.51
CA THR A 4 -4.14 -16.21 -0.57
C THR A 4 -4.41 -16.70 0.84
N ALA A 5 -3.52 -16.45 1.80
CA ALA A 5 -3.84 -16.51 3.22
C ALA A 5 -3.82 -15.07 3.73
N LEU A 6 -5.00 -14.50 3.98
CA LEU A 6 -5.14 -13.19 4.60
C LEU A 6 -5.34 -13.41 6.10
N ARG A 7 -4.58 -12.74 6.97
CA ARG A 7 -4.87 -12.71 8.42
C ARG A 7 -5.27 -11.29 8.81
N PHE A 8 -6.53 -11.14 9.19
CA PHE A 8 -7.09 -10.06 10.01
C PHE A 8 -7.87 -10.80 11.10
N ASP A 9 -7.67 -10.52 12.38
CA ASP A 9 -8.61 -11.03 13.37
C ASP A 9 -9.92 -10.21 13.27
N PRO A 10 -11.11 -10.81 13.03
CA PRO A 10 -11.45 -12.23 13.06
C PRO A 10 -11.91 -12.81 11.71
N ARG A 11 -11.36 -12.36 10.57
CA ARG A 11 -11.77 -12.88 9.25
C ARG A 11 -10.59 -13.08 8.34
N ALA A 12 -9.86 -14.15 8.61
CA ALA A 12 -8.94 -14.72 7.65
C ALA A 12 -9.74 -15.29 6.46
N GLY A 13 -9.25 -15.03 5.25
CA GLY A 13 -9.84 -15.54 4.01
C GLY A 13 -8.81 -16.34 3.24
N ARG A 14 -9.27 -17.41 2.57
CA ARG A 14 -8.46 -18.16 1.60
C ARG A 14 -9.01 -18.01 0.20
N ASN A 15 -8.12 -17.89 -0.78
CA ASN A 15 -8.48 -17.76 -2.21
C ASN A 15 -9.40 -16.56 -2.48
N ILE A 16 -9.18 -15.45 -1.76
CA ILE A 16 -9.94 -14.21 -1.96
C ILE A 16 -9.41 -13.51 -3.21
N PRO A 17 -10.23 -13.29 -4.25
CA PRO A 17 -9.84 -12.50 -5.40
C PRO A 17 -9.50 -11.07 -4.98
N PHE A 18 -8.48 -10.50 -5.60
CA PHE A 18 -8.12 -9.11 -5.35
C PHE A 18 -7.64 -8.43 -6.63
N THR A 19 -7.76 -7.11 -6.64
CA THR A 19 -7.26 -6.24 -7.71
C THR A 19 -6.35 -5.19 -7.08
N ILE A 20 -5.28 -4.85 -7.81
CA ILE A 20 -4.40 -3.72 -7.51
C ILE A 20 -4.55 -2.71 -8.65
N GLU A 21 -4.88 -1.47 -8.31
CA GLU A 21 -5.01 -0.37 -9.27
C GLU A 21 -3.97 0.70 -8.93
N ASN A 22 -2.98 0.85 -9.81
CA ASN A 22 -1.91 1.84 -9.71
C ASN A 22 -2.11 2.91 -10.76
N VAL A 23 -2.36 4.14 -10.33
CA VAL A 23 -2.69 5.24 -11.24
C VAL A 23 -1.78 6.44 -10.97
N PRO A 24 -0.86 6.76 -11.88
CA PRO A 24 -0.05 7.96 -11.79
C PRO A 24 -0.85 9.20 -12.21
N TYR A 25 -0.68 10.32 -11.50
CA TYR A 25 -1.25 11.62 -11.83
C TYR A 25 -0.41 12.74 -11.21
N ARG A 26 -0.71 13.99 -11.58
CA ARG A 26 -0.23 15.16 -10.85
C ARG A 26 -1.28 15.62 -9.87
N ASP A 27 -0.91 15.73 -8.60
CA ASP A 27 -1.81 16.23 -7.56
C ASP A 27 -1.97 17.76 -7.64
N ALA A 28 -2.83 18.34 -6.81
CA ALA A 28 -3.11 19.77 -6.77
C ALA A 28 -1.91 20.63 -6.35
N TYR A 29 -0.86 20.02 -5.78
CA TYR A 29 0.40 20.66 -5.43
C TYR A 29 1.47 20.47 -6.52
N GLY A 30 1.11 19.85 -7.65
CA GLY A 30 2.00 19.63 -8.79
C GLY A 30 2.99 18.46 -8.62
N ARG A 31 2.84 17.64 -7.58
CA ARG A 31 3.71 16.50 -7.30
C ARG A 31 3.32 15.33 -8.19
N GLU A 32 4.31 14.54 -8.61
CA GLU A 32 4.06 13.24 -9.21
C GLU A 32 3.57 12.29 -8.12
N THR A 33 2.34 11.84 -8.28
CA THR A 33 1.61 11.05 -7.30
C THR A 33 1.11 9.79 -7.95
N VAL A 34 1.17 8.68 -7.22
CA VAL A 34 0.53 7.44 -7.65
C VAL A 34 -0.52 7.03 -6.63
N THR A 35 -1.75 6.89 -7.08
CA THR A 35 -2.77 6.16 -6.33
C THR A 35 -2.42 4.69 -6.35
N PHE A 36 -2.50 4.03 -5.19
CA PHE A 36 -2.31 2.60 -5.04
C PHE A 36 -3.51 2.02 -4.28
N VAL A 37 -4.51 1.50 -5.01
CA VAL A 37 -5.71 0.89 -4.40
C VAL A 37 -5.63 -0.62 -4.46
N ARG A 38 -5.91 -1.27 -3.34
CA ARG A 38 -6.11 -2.73 -3.28
C ARG A 38 -7.53 -3.04 -2.88
N THR A 39 -8.25 -3.80 -3.69
CA THR A 39 -9.61 -4.25 -3.40
C THR A 39 -9.67 -5.76 -3.31
N PHE A 40 -10.13 -6.29 -2.17
CA PHE A 40 -10.29 -7.70 -1.88
C PHE A 40 -11.78 -8.07 -1.89
N ALA A 41 -12.17 -9.01 -2.75
CA ALA A 41 -13.55 -9.45 -2.92
C ALA A 41 -13.92 -10.53 -1.88
N PHE A 42 -14.04 -10.15 -0.60
CA PHE A 42 -14.54 -11.05 0.43
C PHE A 42 -16.02 -11.41 0.18
N PRO A 43 -16.47 -12.63 0.56
CA PRO A 43 -17.84 -13.07 0.34
C PRO A 43 -18.91 -12.18 0.99
N ASP A 44 -18.60 -11.54 2.12
CA ASP A 44 -19.53 -10.66 2.83
C ASP A 44 -19.59 -9.26 2.19
N ARG A 45 -18.42 -8.63 1.99
CA ARG A 45 -18.29 -7.27 1.46
C ARG A 45 -16.88 -7.05 0.90
N PRO A 46 -16.71 -6.34 -0.23
CA PRO A 46 -15.39 -5.89 -0.66
C PRO A 46 -14.66 -5.09 0.42
N ARG A 47 -13.39 -5.41 0.64
CA ARG A 47 -12.49 -4.64 1.53
C ARG A 47 -11.49 -3.90 0.67
N ARG A 48 -11.39 -2.59 0.88
CA ARG A 48 -10.59 -1.70 0.05
C ARG A 48 -9.55 -0.99 0.92
N PHE A 49 -8.33 -0.94 0.42
CA PHE A 49 -7.22 -0.19 0.99
C PHE A 49 -6.84 0.88 -0.01
N ASP A 50 -7.09 2.13 0.37
CA ASP A 50 -6.76 3.30 -0.41
C ASP A 50 -5.44 3.88 0.07
N ALA A 51 -4.57 4.20 -0.88
CA ALA A 51 -3.31 4.83 -0.61
C ALA A 51 -2.92 5.74 -1.78
N THR A 52 -2.13 6.76 -1.48
CA THR A 52 -1.53 7.66 -2.47
C THR A 52 -0.10 7.93 -2.06
N MET A 53 0.82 7.79 -3.00
CA MET A 53 2.26 7.86 -2.73
C MET A 53 2.89 9.00 -3.52
N VAL A 54 3.76 9.76 -2.86
CA VAL A 54 4.56 10.83 -3.45
C VAL A 54 6.02 10.66 -3.06
N PHE A 55 6.96 11.06 -3.91
CA PHE A 55 8.36 11.12 -3.50
C PHE A 55 8.66 12.42 -2.75
N SER A 56 9.11 12.33 -1.50
CA SER A 56 9.58 13.47 -0.72
C SER A 56 11.08 13.65 -0.90
N ARG A 57 11.47 14.75 -1.56
CA ARG A 57 12.90 15.10 -1.72
C ARG A 57 13.56 15.43 -0.39
N GLU A 58 12.84 16.07 0.52
CA GLU A 58 13.33 16.42 1.86
C GLU A 58 13.67 15.16 2.65
N ARG A 59 12.83 14.13 2.57
CA ARG A 59 13.02 12.86 3.30
C ARG A 59 13.86 11.83 2.54
N GLY A 60 14.11 12.05 1.25
CA GLY A 60 14.80 11.10 0.39
C GLY A 60 14.08 9.75 0.23
N CYS A 61 12.76 9.71 0.43
CA CYS A 61 11.96 8.49 0.35
C CYS A 61 10.55 8.76 -0.15
N VAL A 62 9.81 7.69 -0.42
CA VAL A 62 8.39 7.79 -0.78
C VAL A 62 7.58 7.98 0.50
N VAL A 63 6.64 8.91 0.48
CA VAL A 63 5.64 9.10 1.53
C VAL A 63 4.34 8.50 1.05
N ASP A 64 3.83 7.52 1.78
CA ASP A 64 2.58 6.83 1.56
C ASP A 64 1.50 7.38 2.48
N TYR A 65 0.47 8.00 1.90
CA TYR A 65 -0.69 8.46 2.64
C TYR A 65 -1.79 7.41 2.60
N LEU A 66 -2.13 6.87 3.77
CA LEU A 66 -3.13 5.83 3.93
C LEU A 66 -4.54 6.41 4.12
N GLY A 67 -5.50 5.79 3.45
CA GLY A 67 -6.90 6.14 3.47
C GLY A 67 -7.26 7.27 2.49
N THR A 68 -8.56 7.43 2.25
CA THR A 68 -9.09 8.43 1.31
C THR A 68 -8.91 9.88 1.77
N HIS A 69 -8.64 10.09 3.06
CA HIS A 69 -8.44 11.40 3.68
C HIS A 69 -6.98 11.63 4.10
N GLN A 70 -6.08 10.66 3.88
CA GLN A 70 -4.63 10.82 4.08
C GLN A 70 -4.21 11.16 5.53
N HIS A 71 -4.92 10.65 6.55
CA HIS A 71 -4.62 10.96 7.96
C HIS A 71 -3.32 10.33 8.46
N LEU A 72 -2.82 9.29 7.79
CA LEU A 72 -1.61 8.58 8.20
C LEU A 72 -0.60 8.60 7.06
N ALA A 73 0.50 9.32 7.26
CA ALA A 73 1.64 9.36 6.35
C ALA A 73 2.72 8.39 6.83
N THR A 74 3.23 7.54 5.94
CA THR A 74 4.25 6.53 6.25
C THR A 74 5.41 6.67 5.29
N ASP A 75 6.63 6.77 5.79
CA ASP A 75 7.82 6.69 4.94
C ASP A 75 7.95 5.26 4.39
N LEU A 76 8.27 5.12 3.11
CA LEU A 76 8.50 3.85 2.44
C LEU A 76 9.89 3.83 1.81
N HIS A 77 10.64 2.78 2.12
CA HIS A 77 11.97 2.52 1.58
C HIS A 77 11.93 1.31 0.65
N PHE A 78 12.39 1.53 -0.58
CA PHE A 78 12.36 0.54 -1.66
C PHE A 78 13.76 0.00 -1.87
N THR A 79 13.88 -1.32 -1.94
CA THR A 79 15.14 -2.04 -2.18
C THR A 79 14.87 -3.23 -3.07
N ALA A 80 15.85 -3.65 -3.88
CA ALA A 80 15.84 -4.98 -4.48
C ALA A 80 16.60 -5.93 -3.54
N ASP A 81 16.06 -7.12 -3.28
CA ASP A 81 16.81 -8.17 -2.59
C ASP A 81 17.73 -8.92 -3.57
N ASP A 82 18.58 -9.81 -3.03
CA ASP A 82 19.57 -10.56 -3.82
C ASP A 82 18.95 -11.49 -4.87
N THR A 83 17.63 -11.76 -4.78
CA THR A 83 16.88 -12.55 -5.76
C THR A 83 16.23 -11.68 -6.84
N GLY A 84 16.40 -10.36 -6.77
CA GLY A 84 15.77 -9.40 -7.66
C GLY A 84 14.33 -9.03 -7.28
N ALA A 85 13.84 -9.49 -6.12
CA ALA A 85 12.50 -9.11 -5.66
C ALA A 85 12.49 -7.68 -5.12
N LEU A 86 11.43 -6.94 -5.43
CA LEU A 86 11.18 -5.64 -4.83
C LEU A 86 10.77 -5.84 -3.37
N VAL A 87 11.47 -5.18 -2.45
CA VAL A 87 11.14 -5.13 -1.04
C VAL A 87 10.87 -3.69 -0.62
N ILE A 88 9.68 -3.45 -0.09
CA ILE A 88 9.24 -2.17 0.44
C ILE A 88 9.13 -2.31 1.96
N ARG A 89 9.80 -1.43 2.71
CA ARG A 89 9.72 -1.38 4.18
C ARG A 89 9.17 -0.04 4.62
N SER A 90 8.24 -0.06 5.57
CA SER A 90 7.81 1.17 6.23
C SER A 90 8.91 1.70 7.16
N GLY A 91 9.02 3.02 7.22
CA GLY A 91 9.84 3.76 8.16
C GLY A 91 8.97 4.46 9.19
N GLU A 92 9.14 5.78 9.31
CA GLU A 92 8.39 6.58 10.28
C GLU A 92 6.93 6.77 9.85
N HIS A 93 6.02 6.66 10.82
CA HIS A 93 4.59 6.93 10.66
C HIS A 93 4.22 8.24 11.35
N ARG A 94 3.38 9.04 10.71
CA ARG A 94 2.91 10.35 11.19
C ARG A 94 1.41 10.48 10.98
N PHE A 95 0.71 10.91 12.02
CA PHE A 95 -0.69 11.26 11.95
C PHE A 95 -0.83 12.74 11.59
N ARG A 96 -1.60 13.03 10.53
CA ARG A 96 -1.81 14.37 9.98
C ARG A 96 -3.31 14.67 9.84
N GLU A 97 -3.79 15.59 10.67
CA GLU A 97 -5.17 16.06 10.61
C GLU A 97 -5.25 17.55 10.94
N GLY A 98 -5.61 18.36 9.94
CA GLY A 98 -5.56 19.81 10.05
C GLY A 98 -4.19 20.30 10.54
N PRO A 99 -4.11 21.09 11.64
CA PRO A 99 -2.84 21.59 12.17
C PRO A 99 -2.02 20.53 12.89
N VAL A 100 -2.58 19.36 13.20
CA VAL A 100 -1.87 18.28 13.89
C VAL A 100 -0.94 17.59 12.91
N ASP A 101 0.35 17.54 13.24
CA ASP A 101 1.35 16.68 12.62
C ASP A 101 2.15 16.02 13.75
N ALA A 102 1.80 14.77 14.06
CA ALA A 102 2.36 14.06 15.20
C ALA A 102 2.92 12.71 14.78
N ARG A 103 4.13 12.41 15.23
CA ARG A 103 4.73 11.09 15.04
C ARG A 103 3.89 10.04 15.78
N VAL A 104 3.56 8.95 15.09
CA VAL A 104 2.90 7.80 15.72
C VAL A 104 3.94 7.07 16.60
N PRO A 105 3.66 6.88 17.90
CA PRO A 105 4.62 6.22 18.79
C PRO A 105 4.95 4.80 18.33
N ALA A 106 6.22 4.41 18.42
CA ALA A 106 6.69 3.08 18.02
C ALA A 106 6.02 1.92 18.79
N LEU A 107 5.40 2.20 19.94
CA LEU A 107 4.64 1.22 20.71
C LEU A 107 3.38 0.76 19.98
N VAL A 108 2.74 1.66 19.22
CA VAL A 108 1.48 1.40 18.49
C VAL A 108 1.67 1.30 16.98
N ALA A 109 2.83 1.74 16.46
CA ALA A 109 3.16 1.62 15.05
C ALA A 109 3.17 0.16 14.57
N GLY A 110 2.70 -0.06 13.34
CA GLY A 110 2.78 -1.34 12.64
C GLY A 110 3.86 -1.28 11.57
N ASP A 111 4.91 -2.08 11.73
CA ASP A 111 5.99 -2.24 10.74
C ASP A 111 5.47 -3.06 9.56
N ALA A 112 5.42 -2.45 8.37
CA ALA A 112 4.99 -3.08 7.13
C ALA A 112 6.19 -3.47 6.27
N VAL A 113 6.16 -4.70 5.78
CA VAL A 113 7.08 -5.22 4.75
C VAL A 113 6.25 -5.78 3.61
N VAL A 114 6.49 -5.26 2.41
CA VAL A 114 5.97 -5.81 1.16
C VAL A 114 7.14 -6.43 0.41
N ARG A 115 6.95 -7.65 -0.10
CA ARG A 115 7.86 -8.29 -1.04
C ARG A 115 7.09 -8.67 -2.30
N GLU A 116 7.55 -8.19 -3.45
CA GLU A 116 6.99 -8.48 -4.75
C GLU A 116 8.07 -9.05 -5.68
N SER A 117 7.74 -10.11 -6.39
CA SER A 117 8.67 -10.79 -7.32
C SER A 117 7.91 -11.32 -8.52
N TYR A 118 8.59 -11.48 -9.65
CA TYR A 118 8.01 -12.13 -10.82
C TYR A 118 8.42 -13.60 -10.85
N ASP A 119 7.46 -14.49 -11.09
CA ASP A 119 7.66 -15.92 -11.26
C ASP A 119 7.54 -16.24 -12.75
N GLU A 120 8.68 -16.48 -13.40
CA GLU A 120 8.75 -16.72 -14.85
C GLU A 120 8.02 -18.00 -15.26
N ALA A 121 8.14 -19.08 -14.49
CA ALA A 121 7.50 -20.36 -14.80
C ALA A 121 5.96 -20.28 -14.72
N ALA A 122 5.45 -19.43 -13.84
CA ALA A 122 4.01 -19.20 -13.68
C ALA A 122 3.48 -17.99 -14.47
N GLU A 123 4.36 -17.21 -15.11
CA GLU A 123 4.08 -15.93 -15.77
C GLU A 123 3.26 -14.96 -14.91
N ARG A 124 3.62 -14.85 -13.63
CA ARG A 124 2.82 -14.12 -12.63
C ARG A 124 3.69 -13.38 -11.63
N PHE A 125 3.19 -12.23 -11.18
CA PHE A 125 3.71 -11.59 -9.98
C PHE A 125 3.28 -12.37 -8.74
N ARG A 126 4.19 -12.45 -7.78
CA ARG A 126 4.00 -12.96 -6.42
C ARG A 126 4.12 -11.78 -5.47
N ILE A 127 3.16 -11.61 -4.57
CA ILE A 127 3.17 -10.55 -3.57
C ILE A 127 2.99 -11.14 -2.19
N GLU A 128 3.74 -10.61 -1.23
CA GLU A 128 3.57 -10.88 0.18
C GLU A 128 3.63 -9.57 0.95
N VAL A 129 2.61 -9.32 1.76
CA VAL A 129 2.49 -8.17 2.64
C VAL A 129 2.40 -8.68 4.07
N ARG A 130 3.24 -8.15 4.94
CA ARG A 130 3.23 -8.43 6.37
C ARG A 130 3.28 -7.12 7.13
N VAL A 131 2.37 -6.94 8.07
CA VAL A 131 2.31 -5.82 9.00
C VAL A 131 2.37 -6.39 10.41
N THR A 132 3.39 -6.00 11.16
CA THR A 132 3.66 -6.51 12.50
C THR A 132 3.82 -5.36 13.47
N ASN A 133 3.28 -5.48 14.67
CA ASN A 133 3.62 -4.60 15.78
C ASN A 133 4.62 -5.29 16.70
N ARG A 134 5.60 -4.52 17.19
CA ARG A 134 6.69 -5.04 18.05
C ARG A 134 6.22 -5.68 19.36
N ARG A 135 5.05 -5.29 19.88
CA ARG A 135 4.49 -5.80 21.14
C ARG A 135 3.39 -6.84 20.91
N PHE A 136 2.50 -6.58 19.95
CA PHE A 136 1.29 -7.38 19.73
C PHE A 136 1.46 -8.45 18.65
N GLY A 137 2.60 -8.48 17.95
CA GLY A 137 2.87 -9.46 16.90
C GLY A 137 2.17 -9.09 15.58
N PRO A 138 1.83 -10.08 14.72
CA PRO A 138 1.22 -9.84 13.42
C PRO A 138 -0.12 -9.11 13.54
N LEU A 139 -0.24 -7.95 12.87
CA LEU A 139 -1.47 -7.17 12.80
C LEU A 139 -2.27 -7.51 11.55
N PHE A 140 -1.61 -7.56 10.41
CA PHE A 140 -2.22 -7.78 9.11
C PHE A 140 -1.24 -8.42 8.14
N GLY A 141 -1.73 -9.18 7.18
CA GLY A 141 -0.91 -9.58 6.04
C GLY A 141 -1.69 -10.40 5.03
N TYR A 142 -1.14 -10.48 3.82
CA TYR A 142 -1.64 -11.37 2.79
C TYR A 142 -0.50 -11.82 1.88
N ARG A 143 -0.67 -12.99 1.27
CA ARG A 143 0.17 -13.47 0.18
C ARG A 143 -0.72 -13.73 -1.02
N GLY A 144 -0.26 -13.46 -2.23
CA GLY A 144 -1.05 -13.71 -3.42
C GLY A 144 -0.21 -13.74 -4.69
N SER A 145 -0.90 -13.91 -5.82
CA SER A 145 -0.28 -13.78 -7.14
C SER A 145 -1.25 -13.11 -8.10
N PHE A 146 -0.73 -12.28 -9.00
CA PHE A 146 -1.53 -11.56 -9.97
C PHE A 146 -0.80 -11.43 -11.32
N THR A 147 -1.55 -11.09 -12.35
CA THR A 147 -1.03 -10.62 -13.65
C THR A 147 -1.29 -9.12 -13.74
N ALA A 148 -0.45 -8.39 -14.48
CA ALA A 148 -0.61 -6.96 -14.66
C ALA A 148 -1.01 -6.65 -16.11
N ALA A 149 -1.87 -5.66 -16.28
CA ALA A 149 -2.15 -5.03 -17.57
C ALA A 149 -1.84 -3.54 -17.43
N TYR A 150 -1.14 -2.99 -18.41
CA TYR A 150 -0.73 -1.58 -18.42
C TYR A 150 -1.57 -0.84 -19.44
N THR A 151 -2.27 0.20 -19.00
CA THR A 151 -3.09 1.06 -19.85
C THR A 151 -2.47 2.45 -19.93
N HIS A 152 -2.49 3.04 -21.12
CA HIS A 152 -1.97 4.39 -21.37
C HIS A 152 -3.13 5.30 -21.78
N GLY A 153 -3.13 6.55 -21.28
CA GLY A 153 -4.10 7.58 -21.70
C GLY A 153 -5.55 7.37 -21.24
N VAL A 154 -5.79 6.45 -20.30
CA VAL A 154 -7.12 6.24 -19.70
C VAL A 154 -7.22 7.06 -18.43
N GLU A 155 -8.23 7.93 -18.35
CA GLU A 155 -8.51 8.68 -17.12
C GLU A 155 -8.82 7.72 -15.96
N PRO A 156 -8.37 8.02 -14.74
CA PRO A 156 -8.63 7.18 -13.58
C PRO A 156 -10.14 7.04 -13.36
N ARG A 157 -10.59 5.83 -13.03
CA ARG A 157 -11.98 5.64 -12.59
C ARG A 157 -12.29 6.54 -11.39
N ALA A 158 -13.54 7.00 -11.31
CA ALA A 158 -14.02 7.77 -10.18
C ALA A 158 -13.71 7.06 -8.85
N GLY A 159 -13.23 7.82 -7.87
CA GLY A 159 -12.86 7.29 -6.56
C GLY A 159 -11.44 6.73 -6.46
N LEU A 160 -10.60 6.81 -7.51
CA LEU A 160 -9.16 6.51 -7.39
C LEU A 160 -8.34 7.72 -6.92
N ARG A 161 -8.88 8.93 -7.01
CA ARG A 161 -8.26 10.10 -6.38
C ARG A 161 -8.71 10.22 -4.92
N PRO A 162 -7.83 10.68 -4.01
CA PRO A 162 -8.20 10.92 -2.62
C PRO A 162 -9.23 12.06 -2.55
N VAL A 163 -10.00 12.10 -1.45
CA VAL A 163 -10.96 13.18 -1.20
C VAL A 163 -10.23 14.46 -0.78
N ARG A 164 -9.08 14.30 -0.11
CA ARG A 164 -8.18 15.38 0.32
C ARG A 164 -6.75 15.02 -0.01
N GLU A 165 -5.99 16.00 -0.49
CA GLU A 165 -4.55 15.88 -0.70
C GLU A 165 -3.81 16.64 0.41
N GLU A 166 -2.83 15.99 1.03
CA GLU A 166 -1.99 16.52 2.10
C GLU A 166 -0.78 17.23 1.48
N ALA A 167 -0.65 18.53 1.75
CA ALA A 167 0.41 19.38 1.21
C ALA A 167 1.81 18.98 1.70
N ARG A 168 1.90 18.49 2.95
CA ARG A 168 3.17 18.13 3.59
C ARG A 168 3.66 16.79 3.06
N ALA A 169 4.86 16.75 2.47
CA ALA A 169 5.54 15.51 2.07
C ALA A 169 6.49 15.02 3.18
#